data_AF-A0A178CWK8-F1
#
_entry.id   AF-A0A178CWK8-F1
#
_cell.length_a   1.000
_cell.length_b   1.000
_cell.length_c   1.000
_cell.angle_alpha   90.00
_cell.angle_beta   90.00
_cell.angle_gamma   90.00
#
_symmetry.space_group_name_H-M   'P 1'
#
loop_
_entity.id
_entity.type
_entity.pdbx_description
1 polymer ?
#
loop_
_entity_poly.entity_id
_entity_poly.type
_entity_poly.pdbx_seq_one_letter_code
_entity_poly.pdbx_strand_id
1 'polypeptide(L)'
;MAEKTASTGELPFWERTPLQVPEMASLLALISSTGRRKNLFRALLCAVLLILLLQMSGSFIVVTRYARGGNPIDHVYNTTLGFQRVFAINLPQRTDKRDLNTLAASFAGFEVDYLPGVEAEDVVEKAAPSNWDFDSQTPGALGCWRAHMNALQKIVAERIQTAMIIEDDADWSPFIKDQLFELATGARALQQSPDLTPSPYGHDWHFLWLGHNRIGPTDDNQNIWVVDDDFTVPPLPHRNSRWRQSHIPEDALRNDTRLFFKAYAGMCLYGYAVTYEGARKMLSSLSAQPRNQPVDQSVSDMCRGKMAKGFDCYGVWPPLIATHRSAGYKSRDSDINNNEKTGWHEEYTFDIPFSTMMNIPRLADGATSVLSQWADVPIQEVTFDLAIRSPPQGYLKNINFGALPLRDDSITI
;
A
#
# COMPACT_ATOMS: atom_id res chain seq x y z
N MET A 1 -0.57 63.64 77.94
CA MET A 1 -0.49 63.65 79.42
C MET A 1 -0.78 62.23 79.87
N ALA A 2 0.28 61.47 80.18
CA ALA A 2 0.60 60.95 81.53
C ALA A 2 -0.13 59.60 81.76
N GLU A 3 0.42 58.49 82.26
CA GLU A 3 1.67 58.10 82.94
C GLU A 3 1.58 56.55 83.04
N LYS A 4 2.53 55.74 82.55
CA LYS A 4 3.65 55.06 83.26
C LYS A 4 3.27 53.89 84.20
N THR A 5 4.14 52.85 84.15
CA THR A 5 4.32 51.66 85.05
C THR A 5 3.40 50.45 84.89
N ALA A 6 3.76 49.21 85.24
CA ALA A 6 4.93 48.33 85.07
C ALA A 6 4.56 46.98 85.74
N SER A 7 5.21 45.87 85.32
CA SER A 7 5.49 44.63 86.11
C SER A 7 4.61 43.36 85.95
N THR A 8 5.28 42.32 85.41
CA THR A 8 5.39 40.89 85.83
C THR A 8 4.24 39.88 85.65
N GLY A 9 4.56 38.75 84.97
CA GLY A 9 4.19 37.40 85.43
C GLY A 9 3.64 36.39 84.38
N GLU A 10 4.48 35.42 84.02
CA GLU A 10 4.18 34.01 83.62
C GLU A 10 3.68 33.62 82.19
N LEU A 11 4.31 32.55 81.67
CA LEU A 11 4.02 31.73 80.46
C LEU A 11 3.53 30.33 80.92
N PRO A 12 3.09 29.35 80.07
CA PRO A 12 3.04 29.28 78.58
C PRO A 12 1.74 28.67 77.98
N PHE A 13 1.53 28.76 76.66
CA PHE A 13 0.93 27.66 75.87
C PHE A 13 1.25 27.78 74.35
N TRP A 14 1.37 26.64 73.69
CA TRP A 14 1.97 26.39 72.37
C TRP A 14 0.99 26.59 71.19
N GLU A 15 1.47 27.08 70.04
CA GLU A 15 1.51 26.34 68.75
C GLU A 15 1.95 27.16 67.52
N ARG A 16 2.80 26.51 66.70
CA ARG A 16 3.02 26.57 65.23
C ARG A 16 3.67 27.80 64.55
N THR A 17 4.96 27.60 64.20
CA THR A 17 5.72 27.81 62.94
C THR A 17 5.07 28.48 61.70
N PRO A 18 5.85 28.95 60.68
CA PRO A 18 7.33 29.11 60.57
C PRO A 18 7.79 30.42 59.86
N LEU A 19 9.10 30.75 59.88
CA LEU A 19 9.95 30.89 58.67
C LEU A 19 11.37 31.43 58.97
N GLN A 20 12.30 30.93 58.15
CA GLN A 20 13.59 31.50 57.71
C GLN A 20 14.84 31.44 58.62
N VAL A 21 15.83 30.73 58.06
CA VAL A 21 17.26 30.69 58.42
C VAL A 21 18.01 31.52 57.36
N PRO A 22 19.12 32.17 57.70
CA PRO A 22 20.34 31.85 56.96
C PRO A 22 21.63 31.80 57.80
N GLU A 23 22.60 31.09 57.20
CA GLU A 23 24.06 31.10 57.41
C GLU A 23 24.67 30.37 58.62
N MET A 24 25.47 29.34 58.30
CA MET A 24 26.93 29.39 58.45
C MET A 24 27.56 28.34 57.51
N ALA A 25 28.24 28.81 56.47
CA ALA A 25 29.08 28.02 55.60
C ALA A 25 30.48 27.90 56.21
N SER A 26 31.00 26.67 56.35
CA SER A 26 32.41 26.30 56.11
C SER A 26 32.76 25.01 56.83
N LEU A 27 32.62 23.87 56.15
CA LEU A 27 33.42 22.64 56.37
C LEU A 27 33.06 21.52 55.38
N LEU A 28 31.88 21.57 54.74
CA LEU A 28 31.45 20.59 53.72
C LEU A 28 31.97 20.86 52.29
N ALA A 29 32.68 21.97 52.06
CA ALA A 29 33.14 22.38 50.74
C ALA A 29 34.33 21.56 50.20
N LEU A 30 35.09 20.86 51.07
CA LEU A 30 36.26 20.09 50.61
C LEU A 30 35.92 18.64 50.19
N ILE A 31 34.90 18.03 50.82
CA ILE A 31 34.51 16.62 50.58
C ILE A 31 33.51 16.50 49.41
N SER A 32 32.80 17.58 49.06
CA SER A 32 31.94 17.60 47.86
C SER A 32 32.73 17.74 46.55
N SER A 33 33.98 18.21 46.58
CA SER A 33 34.78 18.43 45.36
C SER A 33 35.18 17.13 44.65
N THR A 34 35.38 16.03 45.37
CA THR A 34 35.76 14.73 44.81
C THR A 34 34.55 13.94 44.34
N GLY A 35 33.41 14.00 45.05
CA GLY A 35 32.14 13.40 44.63
C GLY A 35 31.52 14.10 43.43
N ARG A 36 31.52 15.44 43.42
CA ARG A 36 30.97 16.26 42.33
C ARG A 36 31.81 16.13 41.06
N ARG A 37 33.15 16.00 41.18
CA ARG A 37 34.03 15.68 40.04
C ARG A 37 33.77 14.28 39.49
N LYS A 38 33.57 13.26 40.34
CA LYS A 38 33.22 11.90 39.90
C LYS A 38 31.84 11.84 39.21
N ASN A 39 30.87 12.60 39.71
CA ASN A 39 29.54 12.70 39.11
C ASN A 39 29.57 13.51 37.80
N LEU A 40 30.37 14.58 37.71
CA LEU A 40 30.61 15.28 36.45
C LEU A 40 31.29 14.37 35.42
N PHE A 41 32.28 13.58 35.84
CA PHE A 41 32.98 12.66 34.95
C PHE A 41 32.06 11.55 34.44
N ARG A 42 31.19 11.00 35.29
CA ARG A 42 30.15 10.04 34.88
C ARG A 42 29.12 10.67 33.96
N ALA A 43 28.67 11.89 34.23
CA ALA A 43 27.73 12.61 33.36
C ALA A 43 28.35 12.95 32.00
N LEU A 44 29.62 13.36 31.96
CA LEU A 44 30.39 13.57 30.73
C LEU A 44 30.59 12.27 29.97
N LEU A 45 30.92 11.18 30.65
CA LEU A 45 31.07 9.86 30.02
C LEU A 45 29.74 9.37 29.42
N CYS A 46 28.63 9.52 30.16
CA CYS A 46 27.30 9.21 29.65
C CYS A 46 26.90 10.11 28.49
N ALA A 47 27.18 11.41 28.54
CA ALA A 47 26.90 12.34 27.45
C ALA A 47 27.75 12.01 26.20
N VAL A 48 29.03 11.67 26.38
CA VAL A 48 29.91 11.24 25.29
C VAL A 48 29.45 9.90 24.72
N LEU A 49 29.08 8.92 25.55
CA LEU A 49 28.50 7.66 25.11
C LEU A 49 27.16 7.86 24.39
N LEU A 50 26.32 8.77 24.86
CA LEU A 50 25.04 9.11 24.21
C LEU A 50 25.29 9.82 22.88
N ILE A 51 26.27 10.72 22.79
CA ILE A 51 26.66 11.38 21.53
C ILE A 51 27.27 10.36 20.57
N LEU A 52 28.10 9.43 21.04
CA LEU A 52 28.64 8.34 20.23
C LEU A 52 27.53 7.38 19.77
N LEU A 53 26.56 7.06 20.64
CA LEU A 53 25.38 6.27 20.28
C LEU A 53 24.49 7.02 19.29
N LEU A 54 24.33 8.34 19.43
CA LEU A 54 23.58 9.18 18.50
C LEU A 54 24.30 9.38 17.16
N GLN A 55 25.64 9.36 17.16
CA GLN A 55 26.47 9.33 15.94
C GLN A 55 26.49 7.95 15.28
N MET A 56 26.36 6.87 16.06
CA MET A 56 26.22 5.49 15.55
C MET A 56 24.79 5.15 15.14
N SER A 57 23.79 5.83 15.70
CA SER A 57 22.42 5.89 15.19
C SER A 57 22.23 6.98 14.15
N GLY A 58 23.34 7.59 13.69
CA GLY A 58 23.36 8.39 12.47
C GLY A 58 22.69 7.55 11.40
N SER A 59 21.62 8.11 10.83
CA SER A 59 20.73 7.48 9.88
C SER A 59 21.47 6.44 9.07
N PHE A 60 20.99 5.20 9.09
CA PHE A 60 21.21 4.32 7.95
C PHE A 60 20.59 5.05 6.77
N ILE A 61 21.35 5.96 6.16
CA ILE A 61 21.19 6.28 4.77
C ILE A 61 21.54 4.94 4.14
N VAL A 62 20.51 4.12 3.93
CA VAL A 62 20.54 3.12 2.89
C VAL A 62 20.73 3.94 1.61
N VAL A 63 21.97 4.33 1.34
CA VAL A 63 22.42 4.58 0.00
C VAL A 63 22.34 3.19 -0.59
N THR A 64 21.17 2.85 -1.15
CA THR A 64 21.11 1.89 -2.23
C THR A 64 22.13 2.40 -3.23
N ARG A 65 23.34 1.84 -3.17
CA ARG A 65 24.27 1.91 -4.28
C ARG A 65 23.49 1.26 -5.41
N TYR A 66 22.82 2.08 -6.22
CA TYR A 66 22.33 1.65 -7.52
C TYR A 66 23.52 0.98 -8.17
N ALA A 67 23.44 -0.35 -8.30
CA ALA A 67 24.48 -1.11 -8.94
C ALA A 67 24.64 -0.51 -10.35
N ARG A 68 25.73 0.22 -10.55
CA ARG A 68 26.06 0.84 -11.81
C ARG A 68 26.38 -0.32 -12.75
N GLY A 69 25.38 -0.80 -13.49
CA GLY A 69 25.53 -1.91 -14.44
C GLY A 69 24.31 -2.78 -14.76
N GLY A 70 23.12 -2.56 -14.17
CA GLY A 70 21.89 -3.31 -14.49
C GLY A 70 20.85 -2.49 -15.27
N ASN A 71 19.98 -3.15 -16.04
CA ASN A 71 18.82 -2.51 -16.66
C ASN A 71 17.87 -2.06 -15.53
N PRO A 72 17.43 -0.78 -15.44
CA PRO A 72 16.53 -0.32 -14.38
C PRO A 72 15.25 -1.17 -14.23
N ILE A 73 14.81 -1.83 -15.30
CA ILE A 73 13.67 -2.75 -15.30
C ILE A 73 13.93 -3.96 -14.38
N ASP A 74 15.18 -4.45 -14.27
CA ASP A 74 15.53 -5.61 -13.42
C ASP A 74 15.24 -5.36 -11.94
N HIS A 75 15.06 -4.11 -11.52
CA HIS A 75 14.69 -3.79 -10.14
C HIS A 75 13.35 -4.38 -9.72
N VAL A 76 12.45 -4.74 -10.64
CA VAL A 76 11.19 -5.45 -10.30
C VAL A 76 11.43 -6.79 -9.61
N TYR A 77 12.62 -7.39 -9.76
CA TYR A 77 12.97 -8.65 -9.13
C TYR A 77 13.49 -8.50 -7.68
N ASN A 78 13.73 -7.28 -7.21
CA ASN A 78 14.15 -7.06 -5.83
C ASN A 78 12.99 -7.35 -4.84
N THR A 79 13.25 -7.19 -3.53
CA THR A 79 12.25 -7.44 -2.49
C THR A 79 11.18 -6.35 -2.38
N THR A 80 11.30 -5.25 -3.11
CA THR A 80 10.33 -4.14 -3.14
C THR A 80 9.61 -4.02 -4.47
N LEU A 81 9.76 -5.01 -5.35
CA LEU A 81 9.20 -5.03 -6.70
C LEU A 81 9.58 -3.79 -7.53
N GLY A 82 10.75 -3.20 -7.29
CA GLY A 82 11.19 -1.98 -7.98
C GLY A 82 10.54 -0.68 -7.48
N PHE A 83 9.69 -0.74 -6.46
CA PHE A 83 9.20 0.43 -5.71
C PHE A 83 10.14 0.76 -4.55
N GLN A 84 9.95 1.91 -3.90
CA GLN A 84 10.67 2.21 -2.66
C GLN A 84 10.08 1.46 -1.46
N ARG A 85 8.74 1.28 -1.42
CA ARG A 85 8.02 0.57 -0.37
C ARG A 85 6.85 -0.23 -0.96
N VAL A 86 6.49 -1.32 -0.30
CA VAL A 86 5.25 -2.06 -0.55
C VAL A 86 4.49 -2.09 0.77
N PHE A 87 3.25 -1.61 0.77
CA PHE A 87 2.39 -1.54 1.93
C PHE A 87 1.19 -2.45 1.78
N ALA A 88 0.78 -3.13 2.85
CA ALA A 88 -0.54 -3.77 2.94
C ALA A 88 -1.40 -3.04 3.97
N ILE A 89 -2.63 -2.70 3.59
CA ILE A 89 -3.64 -2.18 4.52
C ILE A 89 -4.39 -3.36 5.12
N ASN A 90 -4.25 -3.56 6.43
CA ASN A 90 -4.85 -4.67 7.15
C ASN A 90 -5.47 -4.22 8.45
N LEU A 91 -6.72 -4.61 8.71
CA LEU A 91 -7.33 -4.40 10.01
C LEU A 91 -6.54 -5.19 11.08
N PRO A 92 -6.10 -4.58 12.20
CA PRO A 92 -5.27 -5.25 13.19
C PRO A 92 -5.83 -6.58 13.73
N GLN A 93 -7.15 -6.71 13.76
CA GLN A 93 -7.90 -7.88 14.20
C GLN A 93 -8.02 -8.99 13.13
N ARG A 94 -7.78 -8.68 11.85
CA ARG A 94 -7.79 -9.65 10.73
C ARG A 94 -6.44 -10.35 10.62
N THR A 95 -6.04 -11.02 11.71
CA THR A 95 -4.77 -11.78 11.78
C THR A 95 -4.79 -12.95 10.80
N ASP A 96 -5.95 -13.53 10.52
CA ASP A 96 -6.14 -14.58 9.53
C ASP A 96 -5.69 -14.16 8.12
N LYS A 97 -6.10 -12.97 7.68
CA LYS A 97 -5.68 -12.39 6.39
C LYS A 97 -4.20 -12.01 6.39
N ARG A 98 -3.72 -11.44 7.50
CA ARG A 98 -2.31 -11.05 7.64
C ARG A 98 -1.37 -12.24 7.55
N ASP A 99 -1.72 -13.37 8.15
CA ASP A 99 -0.92 -14.60 8.10
C ASP A 99 -0.79 -15.10 6.65
N LEU A 100 -1.90 -15.16 5.91
CA LEU A 100 -1.89 -15.56 4.49
C LEU A 100 -1.10 -14.58 3.61
N ASN A 101 -1.31 -13.28 3.79
CA ASN A 101 -0.61 -12.24 3.04
C ASN A 101 0.92 -12.27 3.30
N THR A 102 1.33 -12.51 4.55
CA THR A 102 2.76 -12.64 4.91
C THR A 102 3.39 -13.84 4.22
N LEU A 103 2.73 -14.99 4.24
CA LEU A 103 3.21 -16.21 3.57
C LEU A 103 3.25 -16.02 2.05
N ALA A 104 2.20 -15.48 1.45
CA ALA A 104 2.14 -15.24 0.01
C ALA A 104 3.25 -14.30 -0.46
N ALA A 105 3.56 -13.24 0.29
CA ALA A 105 4.62 -12.30 -0.06
C ALA A 105 6.00 -12.95 0.04
N SER A 106 6.20 -13.77 1.09
CA SER A 106 7.42 -14.56 1.27
C SER A 106 7.66 -15.51 0.11
N PHE A 107 6.63 -16.24 -0.35
CA PHE A 107 6.78 -17.17 -1.48
C PHE A 107 7.01 -16.45 -2.81
N ALA A 108 6.38 -15.30 -3.04
CA ALA A 108 6.65 -14.46 -4.21
C ALA A 108 7.97 -13.65 -4.11
N GLY A 109 8.64 -13.71 -2.96
CA GLY A 109 9.96 -13.13 -2.75
C GLY A 109 9.98 -11.60 -2.59
N PHE A 110 8.93 -11.00 -2.03
CA PHE A 110 8.91 -9.56 -1.72
C PHE A 110 8.46 -9.28 -0.28
N GLU A 111 8.82 -8.10 0.21
CA GLU A 111 8.55 -7.66 1.58
C GLU A 111 7.37 -6.70 1.62
N VAL A 112 6.60 -6.74 2.72
CA VAL A 112 5.40 -5.93 2.92
C VAL A 112 5.46 -5.24 4.27
N ASP A 113 5.27 -3.92 4.28
CA ASP A 113 5.06 -3.12 5.48
C ASP A 113 3.55 -3.00 5.78
N TYR A 114 3.10 -3.49 6.93
CA TYR A 114 1.68 -3.42 7.29
C TYR A 114 1.29 -2.04 7.83
N LEU A 115 0.26 -1.45 7.24
CA LEU A 115 -0.41 -0.26 7.73
C LEU A 115 -1.77 -0.65 8.32
N PRO A 116 -2.17 -0.07 9.46
CA PRO A 116 -3.44 -0.40 10.07
C PRO A 116 -4.59 0.07 9.17
N GLY A 117 -5.49 -0.86 8.87
CA GLY A 117 -6.85 -0.55 8.43
C GLY A 117 -7.59 0.26 9.49
N VAL A 118 -8.73 0.82 9.12
CA VAL A 118 -9.51 1.70 9.99
C VAL A 118 -10.95 1.23 9.98
N GLU A 119 -11.49 0.96 11.16
CA GLU A 119 -12.92 0.70 11.32
C GLU A 119 -13.70 2.01 11.21
N ALA A 120 -14.94 1.92 10.73
CA ALA A 120 -15.77 3.11 10.50
C ALA A 120 -16.02 3.89 11.81
N GLU A 121 -16.16 3.16 12.91
CA GLU A 121 -16.43 3.68 14.25
C GLU A 121 -15.24 4.49 14.81
N ASP A 122 -14.03 4.24 14.31
CA ASP A 122 -12.82 4.99 14.68
C ASP A 122 -12.70 6.32 13.89
N VAL A 123 -13.54 6.54 12.88
CA VAL A 123 -13.57 7.79 12.11
C VAL A 123 -14.55 8.76 12.76
N VAL A 124 -14.01 9.73 13.50
CA VAL A 124 -14.83 10.84 14.03
C VAL A 124 -15.51 11.57 12.88
N GLU A 125 -16.83 11.79 12.99
CA GLU A 125 -17.66 12.42 11.94
C GLU A 125 -17.06 13.72 11.39
N LYS A 126 -16.49 14.57 12.25
CA LYS A 126 -15.83 15.83 11.86
C LYS A 126 -14.57 15.67 11.01
N ALA A 127 -14.01 14.45 10.95
CA ALA A 127 -12.86 14.10 10.13
C ALA A 127 -13.24 13.42 8.81
N ALA A 128 -14.50 13.03 8.63
CA ALA A 128 -15.01 12.56 7.34
C ALA A 128 -15.04 13.71 6.31
N PRO A 129 -15.09 13.41 5.00
CA PRO A 129 -15.30 14.43 3.99
C PRO A 129 -16.56 15.28 4.29
N SER A 130 -16.50 16.58 4.03
CA SER A 130 -17.51 17.54 4.52
C SER A 130 -18.94 17.31 4.00
N ASN A 131 -19.08 16.59 2.89
CA ASN A 131 -20.37 16.23 2.28
C ASN A 131 -20.57 14.71 2.26
N TRP A 132 -19.83 13.96 3.08
CA TRP A 132 -20.03 12.53 3.23
C TRP A 132 -21.45 12.27 3.73
N ASP A 133 -22.20 11.49 2.98
CA ASP A 133 -23.57 11.13 3.28
C ASP A 133 -23.59 9.74 3.93
N PHE A 134 -23.78 9.73 5.24
CA PHE A 134 -23.80 8.52 6.06
C PHE A 134 -25.01 7.61 5.76
N ASP A 135 -26.05 8.13 5.10
CA ASP A 135 -27.21 7.32 4.72
C ASP A 135 -26.99 6.59 3.38
N SER A 136 -26.18 7.16 2.48
CA SER A 136 -25.89 6.55 1.16
C SER A 136 -24.59 5.77 1.09
N GLN A 137 -23.61 6.06 1.95
CA GLN A 137 -22.33 5.35 1.98
C GLN A 137 -22.31 4.29 3.09
N THR A 138 -21.67 3.14 2.83
CA THR A 138 -21.50 2.12 3.87
C THR A 138 -20.46 2.57 4.90
N PRO A 139 -20.59 2.17 6.17
CA PRO A 139 -19.55 2.40 7.17
C PRO A 139 -18.17 1.90 6.71
N GLY A 140 -18.12 0.69 6.14
CA GLY A 140 -16.88 0.11 5.62
C GLY A 140 -16.24 0.95 4.51
N ALA A 141 -17.02 1.65 3.68
CA ALA A 141 -16.47 2.57 2.67
C ALA A 141 -15.76 3.78 3.32
N LEU A 142 -16.26 4.28 4.45
CA LEU A 142 -15.61 5.36 5.21
C LEU A 142 -14.31 4.89 5.86
N GLY A 143 -14.32 3.70 6.48
CA GLY A 143 -13.13 3.07 7.06
C GLY A 143 -12.05 2.80 6.01
N CYS A 144 -12.45 2.22 4.87
CA CYS A 144 -11.60 2.00 3.70
C CYS A 144 -10.99 3.32 3.20
N TRP A 145 -11.81 4.35 2.96
CA TRP A 145 -11.31 5.68 2.57
C TRP A 145 -10.25 6.18 3.55
N ARG A 146 -10.52 6.10 4.86
CA ARG A 146 -9.60 6.60 5.88
C ARG A 146 -8.28 5.84 5.88
N ALA A 147 -8.32 4.52 5.72
CA ALA A 147 -7.13 3.68 5.67
C ALA A 147 -6.21 4.04 4.47
N HIS A 148 -6.78 4.18 3.26
CA HIS A 148 -6.00 4.63 2.10
C HIS A 148 -5.44 6.05 2.29
N MET A 149 -6.22 6.95 2.89
CA MET A 149 -5.74 8.29 3.20
C MET A 149 -4.57 8.29 4.19
N ASN A 150 -4.53 7.36 5.15
CA ASN A 150 -3.40 7.20 6.07
C ASN A 150 -2.14 6.70 5.32
N ALA A 151 -2.29 5.76 4.40
CA ALA A 151 -1.19 5.31 3.55
C ALA A 151 -0.61 6.45 2.69
N LEU A 152 -1.49 7.24 2.06
CA LEU A 152 -1.09 8.43 1.28
C LEU A 152 -0.41 9.48 2.16
N GLN A 153 -0.91 9.74 3.37
CA GLN A 153 -0.28 10.66 4.32
C GLN A 153 1.13 10.20 4.69
N LYS A 154 1.34 8.91 4.96
CA LYS A 154 2.66 8.35 5.25
C LYS A 154 3.63 8.56 4.09
N ILE A 155 3.20 8.24 2.86
CA ILE A 155 4.00 8.45 1.64
C ILE A 155 4.45 9.91 1.52
N VAL A 156 3.53 10.85 1.74
CA VAL A 156 3.80 12.29 1.63
C VAL A 156 4.72 12.78 2.77
N ALA A 157 4.43 12.38 4.01
CA ALA A 157 5.16 12.82 5.20
C ALA A 157 6.62 12.30 5.20
N GLU A 158 6.82 11.06 4.79
CA GLU A 158 8.14 10.40 4.75
C GLU A 158 8.87 10.60 3.41
N ARG A 159 8.26 11.30 2.46
CA ARG A 159 8.80 11.54 1.10
C ARG A 159 9.16 10.25 0.36
N ILE A 160 8.31 9.24 0.50
CA ILE A 160 8.44 7.97 -0.23
C ILE A 160 8.16 8.25 -1.72
N GLN A 161 9.15 7.99 -2.58
CA GLN A 161 9.15 8.30 -4.00
C GLN A 161 8.16 7.45 -4.80
N THR A 162 8.08 6.15 -4.48
CA THR A 162 7.13 5.22 -5.08
C THR A 162 6.71 4.19 -4.05
N ALA A 163 5.41 3.89 -4.00
CA ALA A 163 4.89 2.85 -3.13
C ALA A 163 3.83 2.03 -3.85
N MET A 164 3.88 0.72 -3.66
CA MET A 164 2.77 -0.18 -3.95
C MET A 164 1.93 -0.33 -2.68
N ILE A 165 0.61 -0.35 -2.82
CA ILE A 165 -0.38 -0.52 -1.75
C ILE A 165 -1.31 -1.66 -2.16
N ILE A 166 -1.49 -2.63 -1.27
CA ILE A 166 -2.37 -3.79 -1.45
C ILE A 166 -3.37 -3.90 -0.29
N GLU A 167 -4.55 -4.43 -0.57
CA GLU A 167 -5.56 -4.78 0.44
C GLU A 167 -5.18 -6.09 1.15
N ASP A 168 -5.72 -6.34 2.35
CA ASP A 168 -5.35 -7.52 3.15
C ASP A 168 -5.88 -8.84 2.62
N ASP A 169 -6.92 -8.78 1.78
CA ASP A 169 -7.43 -9.93 1.04
C ASP A 169 -6.86 -10.01 -0.38
N ALA A 170 -5.83 -9.22 -0.72
CA ALA A 170 -5.19 -9.30 -2.02
C ALA A 170 -4.27 -10.51 -2.16
N ASP A 171 -4.33 -11.17 -3.30
CA ASP A 171 -3.51 -12.31 -3.71
C ASP A 171 -3.03 -12.12 -5.15
N TRP A 172 -1.97 -12.84 -5.50
CA TRP A 172 -1.24 -12.72 -6.76
C TRP A 172 -0.70 -14.08 -7.18
N SER A 173 -0.26 -14.14 -8.43
CA SER A 173 0.54 -15.26 -8.90
C SER A 173 1.94 -15.25 -8.27
N PRO A 174 2.54 -16.40 -7.92
CA PRO A 174 3.93 -16.44 -7.47
C PRO A 174 4.89 -15.93 -8.56
N PHE A 175 4.44 -15.89 -9.81
CA PHE A 175 5.14 -15.31 -10.97
C PHE A 175 5.00 -13.77 -11.07
N ILE A 176 4.50 -13.08 -10.04
CA ILE A 176 4.23 -11.62 -10.06
C ILE A 176 5.43 -10.78 -10.50
N LYS A 177 6.67 -11.19 -10.21
CA LYS A 177 7.87 -10.47 -10.62
C LYS A 177 8.08 -10.49 -12.14
N ASP A 178 7.81 -11.62 -12.80
CA ASP A 178 7.85 -11.72 -14.26
C ASP A 178 6.71 -10.92 -14.90
N GLN A 179 5.52 -10.97 -14.31
CA GLN A 179 4.39 -10.15 -14.75
C GLN A 179 4.68 -8.64 -14.62
N LEU A 180 5.34 -8.23 -13.53
CA LEU A 180 5.75 -6.85 -13.31
C LEU A 180 6.93 -6.43 -14.20
N PHE A 181 7.81 -7.35 -14.57
CA PHE A 181 8.88 -7.11 -15.55
C PHE A 181 8.30 -6.78 -16.93
N GLU A 182 7.32 -7.56 -17.38
CA GLU A 182 6.59 -7.31 -18.61
C GLU A 182 5.82 -5.97 -18.55
N LEU A 183 5.10 -5.73 -17.45
CA LEU A 183 4.39 -4.48 -17.22
C LEU A 183 5.33 -3.27 -17.21
N ALA A 184 6.49 -3.37 -16.55
CA ALA A 184 7.49 -2.30 -16.51
C ALA A 184 8.05 -1.99 -17.91
N THR A 185 8.29 -3.03 -18.72
CA THR A 185 8.68 -2.89 -20.12
C THR A 185 7.61 -2.14 -20.92
N GLY A 186 6.35 -2.57 -20.81
CA GLY A 186 5.21 -1.91 -21.44
C GLY A 186 4.99 -0.47 -20.96
N ALA A 187 5.16 -0.20 -19.67
CA ALA A 187 5.05 1.13 -19.09
C ALA A 187 6.07 2.10 -19.65
N ARG A 188 7.33 1.67 -19.76
CA ARG A 188 8.36 2.49 -20.39
C ARG A 188 8.07 2.72 -21.87
N ALA A 189 7.60 1.70 -22.60
CA ALA A 189 7.26 1.81 -24.01
C ALA A 189 6.09 2.79 -24.25
N LEU A 190 5.00 2.69 -23.47
CA LEU A 190 3.83 3.57 -23.57
C LEU A 190 4.14 5.02 -23.21
N GLN A 191 5.03 5.23 -22.23
CA GLN A 191 5.50 6.54 -21.81
C GLN A 191 6.64 7.07 -22.69
N GLN A 192 7.14 6.30 -23.65
CA GLN A 192 8.36 6.62 -24.43
C GLN A 192 9.53 7.01 -23.52
N SER A 193 9.68 6.28 -22.41
CA SER A 193 10.63 6.62 -21.36
C SER A 193 12.08 6.48 -21.83
N PRO A 194 12.93 7.50 -21.61
CA PRO A 194 14.35 7.40 -21.94
C PRO A 194 15.03 6.27 -21.18
N ASP A 195 16.02 5.61 -21.79
CA ASP A 195 16.77 4.49 -21.18
C ASP A 195 17.34 4.84 -19.79
N LEU A 196 17.80 6.08 -19.61
CA LEU A 196 18.36 6.59 -18.36
C LEU A 196 17.35 6.77 -17.22
N THR A 197 16.05 6.57 -17.47
CA THR A 197 15.01 6.66 -16.44
C THR A 197 15.28 5.62 -15.34
N PRO A 198 15.50 6.03 -14.07
CA PRO A 198 15.91 5.14 -12.99
C PRO A 198 14.78 4.24 -12.47
N SER A 199 13.53 4.65 -12.69
CA SER A 199 12.35 3.88 -12.31
C SER A 199 12.10 2.76 -13.33
N PRO A 200 11.87 1.50 -12.87
CA PRO A 200 11.50 0.40 -13.76
C PRO A 200 10.20 0.70 -14.53
N TYR A 201 9.27 1.42 -13.91
CA TYR A 201 7.93 1.67 -14.44
C TYR A 201 7.81 2.93 -15.32
N GLY A 202 8.93 3.53 -15.71
CA GLY A 202 8.94 4.80 -16.45
C GLY A 202 8.87 6.03 -15.53
N HIS A 203 8.63 7.20 -16.12
CA HIS A 203 8.79 8.52 -15.48
C HIS A 203 7.52 9.38 -15.38
N ASP A 204 6.51 9.12 -16.21
CA ASP A 204 5.35 10.00 -16.42
C ASP A 204 4.03 9.39 -15.89
N TRP A 205 4.12 8.54 -14.88
CA TRP A 205 2.94 7.94 -14.25
C TRP A 205 2.73 8.49 -12.83
N HIS A 206 1.47 8.56 -12.43
CA HIS A 206 1.08 8.91 -11.07
C HIS A 206 0.46 7.74 -10.34
N PHE A 207 -0.24 6.88 -11.08
CA PHE A 207 -0.97 5.73 -10.55
C PHE A 207 -0.85 4.52 -11.48
N LEU A 208 -0.48 3.36 -10.94
CA LEU A 208 -0.55 2.07 -11.63
C LEU A 208 -1.67 1.24 -11.00
N TRP A 209 -2.68 0.89 -11.77
CA TRP A 209 -3.80 0.06 -11.34
C TRP A 209 -3.45 -1.41 -11.60
N LEU A 210 -2.94 -2.10 -10.58
CA LEU A 210 -2.39 -3.46 -10.70
C LEU A 210 -3.44 -4.54 -10.38
N GLY A 211 -4.41 -4.20 -9.53
CA GLY A 211 -5.51 -5.05 -9.13
C GLY A 211 -6.83 -4.29 -9.00
N HIS A 212 -7.87 -4.83 -9.62
CA HIS A 212 -9.19 -4.21 -9.76
C HIS A 212 -10.24 -5.26 -10.14
N ASN A 213 -11.52 -4.90 -10.05
CA ASN A 213 -12.60 -5.68 -10.67
C ASN A 213 -13.10 -5.07 -11.97
N ARG A 214 -12.65 -3.87 -12.35
CA ARG A 214 -13.02 -3.23 -13.61
C ARG A 214 -12.02 -2.17 -13.98
N ILE A 215 -11.61 -2.13 -15.25
CA ILE A 215 -10.74 -1.06 -15.77
C ILE A 215 -10.93 -0.90 -17.28
N GLY A 216 -10.54 0.25 -17.81
CA GLY A 216 -10.25 0.33 -19.22
C GLY A 216 -9.82 1.72 -19.72
N PRO A 217 -9.44 1.80 -21.01
CA PRO A 217 -8.92 3.00 -21.67
C PRO A 217 -10.00 4.05 -22.00
N THR A 218 -9.63 5.17 -22.64
CA THR A 218 -10.63 5.98 -23.35
C THR A 218 -11.01 5.29 -24.66
N ASP A 219 -12.10 5.72 -25.28
CA ASP A 219 -12.44 5.31 -26.65
C ASP A 219 -11.55 6.00 -27.71
N ASP A 220 -10.58 6.82 -27.30
CA ASP A 220 -9.69 7.49 -28.23
C ASP A 220 -8.62 6.54 -28.79
N ASN A 221 -8.01 6.95 -29.89
CA ASN A 221 -6.84 6.26 -30.42
C ASN A 221 -5.67 6.32 -29.43
N GLN A 222 -5.14 5.17 -29.03
CA GLN A 222 -3.96 5.09 -28.17
C GLN A 222 -3.10 3.87 -28.46
N ASN A 223 -1.86 3.93 -28.02
CA ASN A 223 -1.01 2.75 -27.95
C ASN A 223 -1.38 1.93 -26.71
N ILE A 224 -1.41 0.62 -26.88
CA ILE A 224 -1.44 -0.36 -25.80
C ILE A 224 -0.25 -1.28 -25.94
N TRP A 225 0.16 -1.88 -24.83
CA TRP A 225 1.14 -2.95 -24.78
C TRP A 225 0.39 -4.29 -24.71
N VAL A 226 0.64 -5.17 -25.66
CA VAL A 226 0.00 -6.48 -25.78
C VAL A 226 1.02 -7.54 -25.45
N VAL A 227 0.67 -8.47 -24.57
CA VAL A 227 1.48 -9.63 -24.19
C VAL A 227 0.69 -10.86 -24.60
N ASP A 228 1.22 -11.61 -25.57
CA ASP A 228 0.65 -12.87 -26.02
C ASP A 228 1.24 -14.05 -25.23
N ASP A 229 0.54 -15.20 -25.27
CA ASP A 229 0.99 -16.45 -24.66
C ASP A 229 1.29 -16.36 -23.14
N ASP A 230 0.64 -15.43 -22.43
CA ASP A 230 0.75 -15.30 -20.98
C ASP A 230 -0.11 -16.35 -20.28
N PHE A 231 0.52 -17.45 -19.88
CA PHE A 231 -0.12 -18.55 -19.15
C PHE A 231 -0.71 -18.16 -17.79
N THR A 232 -0.37 -16.98 -17.26
CA THR A 232 -0.93 -16.45 -16.01
C THR A 232 -2.22 -15.64 -16.21
N VAL A 233 -2.73 -15.55 -17.45
CA VAL A 233 -4.01 -14.92 -17.76
C VAL A 233 -5.15 -15.91 -17.48
N PRO A 234 -6.24 -15.48 -16.80
CA PRO A 234 -7.43 -16.30 -16.66
C PRO A 234 -8.12 -16.45 -18.03
N PRO A 235 -8.52 -17.68 -18.43
CA PRO A 235 -9.32 -17.86 -19.63
C PRO A 235 -10.70 -17.22 -19.46
N LEU A 236 -11.36 -16.91 -20.58
CA LEU A 236 -12.62 -16.18 -20.61
C LEU A 236 -13.69 -16.66 -19.60
N PRO A 237 -13.96 -17.98 -19.45
CA PRO A 237 -14.99 -18.45 -18.51
C PRO A 237 -14.70 -18.14 -17.04
N HIS A 238 -13.43 -17.87 -16.71
CA HIS A 238 -12.95 -17.62 -15.35
C HIS A 238 -12.63 -16.15 -15.08
N ARG A 239 -12.90 -15.26 -16.04
CA ARG A 239 -12.78 -13.81 -15.86
C ARG A 239 -13.96 -13.27 -15.08
N ASN A 240 -13.65 -12.64 -13.95
CA ASN A 240 -14.63 -12.04 -13.06
C ASN A 240 -14.54 -10.52 -13.05
N SER A 241 -13.31 -10.01 -13.20
CA SER A 241 -13.09 -8.62 -13.50
C SER A 241 -13.83 -8.21 -14.79
N ARG A 242 -13.98 -6.91 -15.07
CA ARG A 242 -14.62 -6.42 -16.31
C ARG A 242 -13.80 -5.40 -17.11
N TRP A 243 -13.85 -5.51 -18.43
CA TRP A 243 -13.49 -4.42 -19.33
C TRP A 243 -14.52 -3.29 -19.22
N ARG A 244 -14.05 -2.04 -19.09
CA ARG A 244 -14.94 -0.93 -18.74
C ARG A 244 -15.77 -0.39 -19.91
N GLN A 245 -15.21 -0.35 -21.11
CA GLN A 245 -15.82 0.30 -22.28
C GLN A 245 -16.65 -0.71 -23.09
N SER A 246 -17.67 -0.23 -23.82
CA SER A 246 -18.41 -1.09 -24.75
C SER A 246 -17.59 -1.45 -26.00
N HIS A 247 -16.53 -0.68 -26.29
CA HIS A 247 -15.56 -0.96 -27.32
C HIS A 247 -14.46 -1.88 -26.78
N ILE A 248 -14.52 -3.15 -27.16
CA ILE A 248 -13.62 -4.19 -26.66
C ILE A 248 -12.70 -4.66 -27.79
N PRO A 249 -11.36 -4.56 -27.63
CA PRO A 249 -10.42 -5.04 -28.63
C PRO A 249 -10.43 -6.57 -28.68
N GLU A 250 -10.15 -7.14 -29.86
CA GLU A 250 -10.09 -8.59 -30.03
C GLU A 250 -9.08 -9.25 -29.08
N ASP A 251 -7.98 -8.55 -28.78
CA ASP A 251 -6.94 -9.00 -27.86
C ASP A 251 -7.49 -9.24 -26.44
N ALA A 252 -8.49 -8.47 -25.99
CA ALA A 252 -9.11 -8.64 -24.68
C ALA A 252 -10.01 -9.89 -24.60
N LEU A 253 -10.24 -10.59 -25.71
CA LEU A 253 -11.06 -11.81 -25.79
C LEU A 253 -10.23 -13.09 -25.87
N ARG A 254 -8.92 -12.97 -25.97
CA ARG A 254 -8.03 -14.13 -26.06
C ARG A 254 -7.73 -14.67 -24.67
N ASN A 255 -7.65 -15.99 -24.52
CA ASN A 255 -7.49 -16.66 -23.22
C ASN A 255 -6.11 -16.46 -22.57
N ASP A 256 -5.13 -16.02 -23.35
CA ASP A 256 -3.70 -15.99 -23.05
C ASP A 256 -3.07 -14.62 -23.31
N THR A 257 -3.90 -13.57 -23.46
CA THR A 257 -3.43 -12.23 -23.77
C THR A 257 -3.64 -11.28 -22.61
N ARG A 258 -2.59 -10.54 -22.25
CA ARG A 258 -2.63 -9.44 -21.29
C ARG A 258 -2.40 -8.12 -22.00
N LEU A 259 -3.16 -7.11 -21.60
CA LEU A 259 -3.11 -5.76 -22.14
C LEU A 259 -2.65 -4.80 -21.05
N PHE A 260 -1.79 -3.86 -21.40
CA PHE A 260 -1.41 -2.75 -20.54
C PHE A 260 -1.57 -1.44 -21.30
N PHE A 261 -2.16 -0.44 -20.68
CA PHE A 261 -2.62 0.78 -21.38
C PHE A 261 -2.74 1.97 -20.45
N LYS A 262 -2.94 3.15 -21.05
CA LYS A 262 -3.30 4.36 -20.29
C LYS A 262 -4.75 4.23 -19.82
N ALA A 263 -4.93 4.08 -18.51
CA ALA A 263 -6.23 3.84 -17.92
C ALA A 263 -7.04 5.14 -17.86
N TYR A 264 -8.28 5.10 -18.33
CA TYR A 264 -9.22 6.21 -18.19
C TYR A 264 -9.94 6.16 -16.84
N ALA A 265 -10.36 4.95 -16.43
CA ALA A 265 -11.13 4.75 -15.22
C ALA A 265 -11.13 3.27 -14.80
N GLY A 266 -11.23 3.03 -13.49
CA GLY A 266 -11.31 1.69 -12.88
C GLY A 266 -12.25 1.63 -11.67
N MET A 267 -12.29 0.48 -11.01
CA MET A 267 -13.05 0.17 -9.79
C MET A 267 -12.32 -0.91 -8.96
N CYS A 268 -12.45 -0.85 -7.63
CA CYS A 268 -11.63 -1.55 -6.64
C CYS A 268 -10.15 -1.17 -6.63
N LEU A 269 -9.50 -1.35 -5.47
CA LEU A 269 -8.10 -1.01 -5.23
C LEU A 269 -7.32 -2.20 -4.64
N TYR A 270 -7.66 -3.43 -5.04
CA TYR A 270 -7.03 -4.68 -4.57
C TYR A 270 -5.50 -4.57 -4.52
N GLY A 271 -4.91 -3.93 -5.54
CA GLY A 271 -3.53 -3.47 -5.51
C GLY A 271 -3.28 -2.31 -6.47
N TYR A 272 -2.52 -1.31 -6.04
CA TYR A 272 -2.09 -0.22 -6.90
C TYR A 272 -0.72 0.31 -6.50
N ALA A 273 -0.05 1.03 -7.40
CA ALA A 273 1.13 1.78 -7.06
C ALA A 273 0.93 3.27 -7.31
N VAL A 274 1.66 4.10 -6.57
CA VAL A 274 1.58 5.56 -6.65
C VAL A 274 2.98 6.17 -6.51
N THR A 275 3.25 7.26 -7.24
CA THR A 275 4.45 8.08 -7.01
C THR A 275 4.24 9.05 -5.85
N TYR A 276 5.30 9.66 -5.34
CA TYR A 276 5.20 10.74 -4.35
C TYR A 276 4.31 11.89 -4.83
N GLU A 277 4.43 12.25 -6.11
CA GLU A 277 3.63 13.29 -6.73
C GLU A 277 2.16 12.86 -6.85
N GLY A 278 1.93 11.63 -7.32
CA GLY A 278 0.62 11.01 -7.36
C GLY A 278 -0.05 10.98 -5.99
N ALA A 279 0.69 10.63 -4.93
CA ALA A 279 0.16 10.58 -3.56
C ALA A 279 -0.23 11.97 -3.05
N ARG A 280 0.53 13.03 -3.39
CA ARG A 280 0.14 14.42 -3.07
C ARG A 280 -1.13 14.84 -3.82
N LYS A 281 -1.25 14.49 -5.10
CA LYS A 281 -2.47 14.76 -5.88
C LYS A 281 -3.66 14.01 -5.31
N MET A 282 -3.52 12.72 -4.99
CA MET A 282 -4.57 11.92 -4.36
C MET A 282 -4.98 12.51 -3.02
N LEU A 283 -4.02 12.78 -2.13
CA LEU A 283 -4.31 13.34 -0.82
C LEU A 283 -5.04 14.68 -0.93
N SER A 284 -4.61 15.58 -1.84
CA SER A 284 -5.29 16.84 -2.11
C SER A 284 -6.72 16.64 -2.63
N SER A 285 -6.90 15.78 -3.63
CA SER A 285 -8.21 15.53 -4.26
C SER A 285 -9.21 14.82 -3.34
N LEU A 286 -8.71 13.98 -2.42
CA LEU A 286 -9.52 13.15 -1.52
C LEU A 286 -9.76 13.79 -0.14
N SER A 287 -8.94 14.76 0.29
CA SER A 287 -9.13 15.46 1.58
C SER A 287 -9.62 16.90 1.46
N ALA A 288 -9.13 17.66 0.48
CA ALA A 288 -9.36 19.10 0.41
C ALA A 288 -10.55 19.48 -0.47
N GLN A 289 -11.21 18.50 -1.09
CA GLN A 289 -12.37 18.69 -1.96
C GLN A 289 -13.55 17.87 -1.40
N PRO A 290 -14.80 18.34 -1.53
CA PRO A 290 -15.97 17.56 -1.14
C PRO A 290 -16.01 16.19 -1.85
N ARG A 291 -16.20 15.11 -1.09
CA ARG A 291 -16.32 13.73 -1.56
C ARG A 291 -17.47 13.00 -0.86
N ASN A 292 -18.40 12.50 -1.64
CA ASN A 292 -19.46 11.60 -1.18
C ASN A 292 -19.49 10.34 -2.03
N GLN A 293 -18.38 9.61 -2.04
CA GLN A 293 -18.25 8.37 -2.81
C GLN A 293 -17.07 7.55 -2.26
N PRO A 294 -17.05 6.23 -2.51
CA PRO A 294 -15.94 5.39 -2.11
C PRO A 294 -14.60 5.82 -2.76
N VAL A 295 -13.50 5.40 -2.14
CA VAL A 295 -12.15 5.84 -2.54
C VAL A 295 -11.79 5.43 -3.96
N ASP A 296 -12.18 4.24 -4.40
CA ASP A 296 -11.91 3.72 -5.74
C ASP A 296 -12.61 4.54 -6.84
N GLN A 297 -13.87 4.94 -6.63
CA GLN A 297 -14.58 5.86 -7.52
C GLN A 297 -13.88 7.21 -7.59
N SER A 298 -13.37 7.71 -6.46
CA SER A 298 -12.60 8.95 -6.45
C SER A 298 -11.29 8.86 -7.23
N VAL A 299 -10.57 7.74 -7.14
CA VAL A 299 -9.38 7.50 -7.98
C VAL A 299 -9.76 7.39 -9.46
N SER A 300 -10.87 6.70 -9.76
CA SER A 300 -11.45 6.66 -11.11
C SER A 300 -11.67 8.08 -11.66
N ASP A 301 -12.26 8.97 -10.87
CA ASP A 301 -12.51 10.36 -11.22
C ASP A 301 -11.24 11.20 -11.39
N MET A 302 -10.20 10.89 -10.65
CA MET A 302 -8.87 11.47 -10.86
C MET A 302 -8.29 11.05 -12.21
N CYS A 303 -8.31 9.76 -12.55
CA CYS A 303 -7.82 9.27 -13.85
C CYS A 303 -8.59 9.87 -15.03
N ARG A 304 -9.89 10.15 -14.85
CA ARG A 304 -10.73 10.86 -15.84
C ARG A 304 -10.45 12.36 -15.94
N GLY A 305 -9.51 12.89 -15.15
CA GLY A 305 -9.19 14.32 -15.10
C GLY A 305 -10.25 15.19 -14.43
N LYS A 306 -11.22 14.61 -13.71
CA LYS A 306 -12.30 15.36 -13.04
C LYS A 306 -11.89 15.96 -11.70
N MET A 307 -10.85 15.40 -11.07
CA MET A 307 -10.44 15.76 -9.70
C MET A 307 -9.00 16.26 -9.58
N ALA A 308 -8.13 15.84 -10.50
CA ALA A 308 -6.74 16.25 -10.57
C ALA A 308 -6.33 16.39 -12.03
N LYS A 309 -5.85 17.58 -12.42
CA LYS A 309 -5.31 17.79 -13.77
C LYS A 309 -3.96 17.09 -13.90
N GLY A 310 -3.74 16.40 -15.01
CA GLY A 310 -2.49 15.68 -15.29
C GLY A 310 -2.23 14.55 -14.28
N PHE A 311 -3.26 13.80 -13.90
CA PHE A 311 -3.12 12.59 -13.09
C PHE A 311 -3.11 11.37 -14.01
N ASP A 312 -1.94 11.06 -14.55
CA ASP A 312 -1.74 9.94 -15.48
C ASP A 312 -1.82 8.59 -14.77
N CYS A 313 -2.84 7.83 -15.15
CA CYS A 313 -3.09 6.47 -14.71
C CYS A 313 -2.73 5.48 -15.82
N TYR A 314 -2.06 4.41 -15.45
CA TYR A 314 -1.87 3.24 -16.30
C TYR A 314 -2.43 2.01 -15.60
N GLY A 315 -2.84 1.02 -16.38
CA GLY A 315 -3.47 -0.17 -15.83
C GLY A 315 -3.33 -1.36 -16.75
N VAL A 316 -3.57 -2.53 -16.19
CA VAL A 316 -3.39 -3.84 -16.82
C VAL A 316 -4.72 -4.58 -16.89
N TRP A 317 -4.90 -5.43 -17.89
CA TRP A 317 -6.09 -6.23 -18.08
C TRP A 317 -5.74 -7.61 -18.65
N PRO A 318 -6.19 -8.74 -18.05
CA PRO A 318 -6.83 -8.86 -16.72
C PRO A 318 -5.89 -8.45 -15.55
N PRO A 319 -6.38 -8.33 -14.31
CA PRO A 319 -5.58 -7.84 -13.18
C PRO A 319 -4.41 -8.78 -12.84
N LEU A 320 -3.34 -8.22 -12.25
CA LEU A 320 -2.22 -9.00 -11.69
C LEU A 320 -2.46 -9.38 -10.23
N ILE A 321 -3.29 -8.60 -9.56
CA ILE A 321 -3.63 -8.75 -8.15
C ILE A 321 -5.15 -8.77 -8.05
N ALA A 322 -5.68 -9.74 -7.34
CA ALA A 322 -7.12 -9.87 -7.13
C ALA A 322 -7.42 -10.21 -5.69
N THR A 323 -8.71 -10.23 -5.35
CA THR A 323 -9.13 -10.55 -3.99
C THR A 323 -9.30 -12.06 -3.81
N HIS A 324 -8.77 -12.56 -2.70
CA HIS A 324 -8.78 -13.94 -2.26
C HIS A 324 -9.92 -14.19 -1.27
N ARG A 325 -10.46 -15.40 -1.32
CA ARG A 325 -11.61 -15.84 -0.54
C ARG A 325 -11.29 -17.21 0.04
N SER A 326 -10.91 -17.25 1.31
CA SER A 326 -10.67 -18.50 2.02
C SER A 326 -11.97 -19.30 2.16
N ALA A 327 -11.88 -20.63 2.24
CA ALA A 327 -13.04 -21.47 2.46
C ALA A 327 -13.81 -21.07 3.73
N GLY A 328 -15.12 -20.86 3.61
CA GLY A 328 -15.92 -20.34 4.71
C GLY A 328 -17.21 -19.65 4.28
N TYR A 329 -17.86 -19.01 5.26
CA TYR A 329 -19.02 -18.15 5.02
C TYR A 329 -18.60 -16.79 4.45
N LYS A 330 -19.42 -16.23 3.56
CA LYS A 330 -19.22 -14.90 2.94
C LYS A 330 -19.04 -13.75 3.93
N SER A 331 -19.47 -13.93 5.18
CA SER A 331 -19.22 -12.98 6.27
C SER A 331 -17.74 -12.80 6.61
N ARG A 332 -16.85 -13.66 6.10
CA ARG A 332 -15.39 -13.59 6.35
C ARG A 332 -14.62 -12.91 5.23
N ASP A 333 -15.24 -12.74 4.06
CA ASP A 333 -14.60 -12.33 2.82
C ASP A 333 -14.06 -10.90 2.90
N SER A 334 -14.93 -9.95 3.24
CA SER A 334 -14.62 -8.53 3.24
C SER A 334 -15.30 -7.82 4.40
N ASP A 335 -14.59 -6.85 4.97
CA ASP A 335 -15.04 -6.04 6.10
C ASP A 335 -15.73 -4.73 5.60
N ILE A 336 -15.88 -4.56 4.28
CA ILE A 336 -16.54 -3.36 3.70
C ILE A 336 -18.07 -3.38 3.87
N ASN A 337 -18.66 -4.57 3.98
CA ASN A 337 -20.09 -4.80 4.13
C ASN A 337 -20.38 -5.77 5.28
N ASN A 338 -21.43 -5.52 6.05
CA ASN A 338 -21.91 -6.46 7.07
C ASN A 338 -22.68 -7.61 6.40
N ASN A 339 -21.94 -8.65 6.03
CA ASN A 339 -22.49 -9.85 5.43
C ASN A 339 -23.02 -10.82 6.51
N GLU A 340 -24.23 -11.36 6.30
CA GLU A 340 -24.77 -12.43 7.15
C GLU A 340 -23.92 -13.71 7.04
N LYS A 341 -23.98 -14.57 8.07
CA LYS A 341 -23.35 -15.89 8.07
C LYS A 341 -24.09 -16.90 7.18
N THR A 342 -24.18 -16.62 5.89
CA THR A 342 -24.82 -17.45 4.87
C THR A 342 -23.91 -17.63 3.67
N GLY A 343 -24.26 -18.58 2.79
CA GLY A 343 -23.56 -18.78 1.51
C GLY A 343 -22.12 -19.27 1.66
N TRP A 344 -21.91 -20.36 2.39
CA TRP A 344 -20.59 -21.02 2.46
C TRP A 344 -20.05 -21.35 1.06
N HIS A 345 -18.76 -21.16 0.85
CA HIS A 345 -18.06 -21.50 -0.38
C HIS A 345 -16.67 -22.09 -0.12
N GLU A 346 -16.16 -22.81 -1.11
CA GLU A 346 -14.77 -23.27 -1.17
C GLU A 346 -13.79 -22.09 -1.34
N GLU A 347 -12.51 -22.35 -1.17
CA GLU A 347 -11.46 -21.36 -1.38
C GLU A 347 -11.28 -21.01 -2.86
N TYR A 348 -11.09 -19.74 -3.18
CA TYR A 348 -10.74 -19.28 -4.53
C TYR A 348 -10.08 -17.89 -4.52
N THR A 349 -9.40 -17.54 -5.62
CA THR A 349 -8.94 -16.17 -5.88
C THR A 349 -9.52 -15.72 -7.22
N PHE A 350 -10.14 -14.55 -7.29
CA PHE A 350 -10.69 -14.08 -8.57
C PHE A 350 -9.57 -13.86 -9.60
N ASP A 351 -9.81 -14.20 -10.87
CA ASP A 351 -8.94 -13.84 -12.01
C ASP A 351 -7.46 -14.32 -11.96
N ILE A 352 -6.99 -15.05 -10.92
CA ILE A 352 -5.59 -15.48 -10.78
C ILE A 352 -5.49 -17.01 -10.95
N PRO A 353 -5.11 -17.55 -12.11
CA PRO A 353 -5.06 -19.01 -12.35
C PRO A 353 -4.21 -19.76 -11.31
N PHE A 354 -3.01 -19.23 -11.04
CA PHE A 354 -2.05 -19.80 -10.10
C PHE A 354 -1.98 -18.95 -8.84
N SER A 355 -3.00 -19.04 -7.98
CA SER A 355 -3.04 -18.30 -6.72
C SER A 355 -1.88 -18.69 -5.80
N THR A 356 -1.17 -17.70 -5.24
CA THR A 356 -0.14 -17.98 -4.22
C THR A 356 -0.79 -18.47 -2.95
N MET A 357 -1.85 -17.81 -2.48
CA MET A 357 -2.54 -18.19 -1.23
C MET A 357 -3.07 -19.64 -1.25
N MET A 358 -3.72 -20.05 -2.33
CA MET A 358 -4.22 -21.43 -2.49
C MET A 358 -3.09 -22.47 -2.57
N ASN A 359 -1.88 -22.06 -2.96
CA ASN A 359 -0.71 -22.92 -3.04
C ASN A 359 0.17 -22.89 -1.77
N ILE A 360 -0.15 -22.06 -0.76
CA ILE A 360 0.64 -21.93 0.48
C ILE A 360 0.97 -23.28 1.12
N PRO A 361 0.01 -24.21 1.36
CA PRO A 361 0.33 -25.47 2.02
C PRO A 361 1.39 -26.29 1.27
N ARG A 362 1.28 -26.35 -0.06
CA ARG A 362 2.23 -27.09 -0.92
C ARG A 362 3.61 -26.42 -0.94
N LEU A 363 3.64 -25.10 -1.07
CA LEU A 363 4.88 -24.32 -1.08
C LEU A 363 5.61 -24.40 0.27
N ALA A 364 4.86 -24.39 1.38
CA ALA A 364 5.39 -24.58 2.73
C ALA A 364 5.99 -25.98 2.94
N ASP A 365 5.42 -27.00 2.29
CA ASP A 365 5.94 -28.38 2.28
C ASP A 365 7.13 -28.56 1.30
N GLY A 366 7.59 -27.49 0.65
CA GLY A 366 8.76 -27.50 -0.23
C GLY A 366 8.46 -27.88 -1.69
N ALA A 367 7.20 -27.80 -2.13
CA ALA A 367 6.88 -27.97 -3.55
C ALA A 367 7.58 -26.90 -4.40
N THR A 368 8.13 -27.33 -5.54
CA THR A 368 8.77 -26.46 -6.53
C THR A 368 7.84 -26.13 -7.69
N SER A 369 6.53 -26.27 -7.49
CA SER A 369 5.50 -26.08 -8.49
C SER A 369 4.20 -25.59 -7.85
N VAL A 370 3.40 -24.88 -8.64
CA VAL A 370 2.08 -24.39 -8.25
C VAL A 370 1.00 -24.96 -9.15
N LEU A 371 -0.14 -25.27 -8.52
CA LEU A 371 -1.32 -25.78 -9.20
C LEU A 371 -2.21 -24.63 -9.63
N SER A 372 -2.86 -24.82 -10.78
CA SER A 372 -4.01 -24.01 -11.18
C SER A 372 -5.16 -24.26 -10.21
N GLN A 373 -5.92 -23.22 -9.88
CA GLN A 373 -7.16 -23.38 -9.10
C GLN A 373 -8.30 -24.04 -9.90
N TRP A 374 -8.21 -24.06 -11.24
CA TRP A 374 -9.25 -24.58 -12.12
C TRP A 374 -8.81 -25.85 -12.83
N ALA A 375 -9.66 -26.89 -12.80
CA ALA A 375 -9.36 -28.19 -13.40
C ALA A 375 -9.64 -28.26 -14.92
N ASP A 376 -10.35 -27.29 -15.47
CA ASP A 376 -10.77 -27.21 -16.87
C ASP A 376 -9.83 -26.37 -17.74
N VAL A 377 -8.69 -25.93 -17.21
CA VAL A 377 -7.66 -25.20 -17.96
C VAL A 377 -6.54 -26.13 -18.45
N PRO A 378 -5.88 -25.85 -19.59
CA PRO A 378 -4.88 -26.76 -20.15
C PRO A 378 -3.62 -26.91 -19.29
N ILE A 379 -3.22 -25.87 -18.57
CA ILE A 379 -2.01 -25.86 -17.74
C ILE A 379 -2.41 -26.07 -16.28
N GLN A 380 -2.25 -27.29 -15.79
CA GLN A 380 -2.66 -27.68 -14.44
C GLN A 380 -1.60 -27.41 -13.37
N GLU A 381 -0.33 -27.48 -13.73
CA GLU A 381 0.79 -27.30 -12.80
C GLU A 381 1.96 -26.63 -13.52
N VAL A 382 2.62 -25.67 -12.87
CA VAL A 382 3.78 -24.95 -13.40
C VAL A 382 4.90 -24.97 -12.38
N THR A 383 6.12 -25.26 -12.84
CA THR A 383 7.31 -25.17 -11.98
C THR A 383 7.54 -23.71 -11.57
N PHE A 384 7.78 -23.50 -10.29
CA PHE A 384 8.03 -22.21 -9.69
C PHE A 384 9.45 -22.14 -9.14
N ASP A 385 10.25 -21.23 -9.70
CA ASP A 385 11.60 -20.92 -9.25
C ASP A 385 11.85 -19.42 -9.36
N LEU A 386 12.09 -18.76 -8.23
CA LEU A 386 12.38 -17.33 -8.14
C LEU A 386 13.67 -16.92 -8.86
N ALA A 387 14.55 -17.86 -9.19
CA ALA A 387 15.77 -17.60 -9.95
C ALA A 387 15.53 -17.52 -11.46
N ILE A 388 14.45 -18.12 -11.96
CA ILE A 388 14.10 -18.07 -13.39
C ILE A 388 13.50 -16.70 -13.70
N ARG A 389 13.97 -16.09 -14.79
CA ARG A 389 13.47 -14.81 -15.29
C ARG A 389 13.06 -14.98 -16.74
N SER A 390 11.82 -14.62 -17.04
CA SER A 390 11.30 -14.68 -18.40
C SER A 390 11.72 -13.43 -19.19
N PRO A 391 12.14 -13.54 -20.47
CA PRO A 391 12.35 -12.37 -21.31
C PRO A 391 11.02 -11.66 -21.59
N PRO A 392 11.03 -10.35 -21.89
CA PRO A 392 9.80 -9.67 -22.23
C PRO A 392 9.29 -10.13 -23.60
N GLN A 393 7.98 -10.29 -23.74
CA GLN A 393 7.36 -10.84 -24.96
C GLN A 393 6.37 -9.87 -25.61
N GLY A 394 6.01 -8.78 -24.94
CA GLY A 394 5.00 -7.88 -25.43
C GLY A 394 5.47 -6.96 -26.55
N TYR A 395 4.50 -6.26 -27.14
CA TYR A 395 4.71 -5.30 -28.21
C TYR A 395 3.70 -4.15 -28.16
N LEU A 396 4.08 -3.01 -28.72
CA LEU A 396 3.17 -1.87 -28.89
C LEU A 396 2.19 -2.13 -30.04
N LYS A 397 0.91 -1.91 -29.77
CA LYS A 397 -0.17 -1.93 -30.75
C LYS A 397 -0.97 -0.64 -30.64
N ASN A 398 -1.16 0.06 -31.76
CA ASN A 398 -2.05 1.22 -31.81
C ASN A 398 -3.49 0.74 -32.05
N ILE A 399 -4.43 1.17 -31.20
CA ILE A 399 -5.85 0.82 -31.31
C ILE A 399 -6.68 2.09 -31.27
N ASN A 400 -7.55 2.24 -32.27
CA ASN A 400 -8.62 3.21 -32.28
C ASN A 400 -9.88 2.59 -31.67
N PHE A 401 -10.04 2.74 -30.35
CA PHE A 401 -11.12 2.07 -29.60
C PHE A 401 -12.51 2.47 -30.11
N GLY A 402 -12.75 3.75 -30.38
CA GLY A 402 -14.04 4.25 -30.88
C GLY A 402 -14.37 3.83 -32.32
N ALA A 403 -13.45 3.18 -33.03
CA ALA A 403 -13.70 2.55 -34.32
C ALA A 403 -14.02 1.05 -34.21
N LEU A 404 -13.89 0.45 -33.03
CA LEU A 404 -14.27 -0.94 -32.79
C LEU A 404 -15.79 -1.06 -32.79
N PRO A 405 -16.35 -2.25 -33.09
CA PRO A 405 -17.78 -2.47 -32.92
C PRO A 405 -18.16 -2.35 -31.44
N LEU A 406 -19.31 -1.72 -31.17
CA LEU A 406 -19.97 -1.85 -29.87
C LEU A 406 -20.30 -3.33 -29.66
N ARG A 407 -19.82 -3.90 -28.56
CA ARG A 407 -20.25 -5.22 -28.14
C ARG A 407 -21.43 -5.06 -27.17
N ASP A 408 -22.42 -5.92 -27.34
CA ASP A 408 -23.61 -5.99 -26.50
C ASP A 408 -23.22 -6.18 -25.03
N ASP A 409 -23.95 -5.54 -24.12
CA ASP A 409 -23.76 -5.60 -22.68
C ASP A 409 -23.87 -7.06 -22.14
N SER A 410 -24.43 -7.97 -22.94
CA SER A 410 -24.48 -9.41 -22.66
C SER A 410 -23.11 -10.10 -22.71
N ILE A 411 -22.13 -9.55 -23.43
CA ILE A 411 -20.75 -10.03 -23.43
C ILE A 411 -20.03 -9.32 -22.27
N THR A 412 -20.29 -9.79 -21.05
CA THR A 412 -19.54 -9.35 -19.89
C THR A 412 -18.18 -10.06 -19.91
N ILE A 413 -17.13 -9.33 -20.26
CA ILE A 413 -15.74 -9.79 -20.18
C ILE A 413 -15.01 -8.93 -19.17
#